data_AF-A0A0F9A1M5-F1
#
_entry.id   AF-A0A0F9A1M5-F1
#
_cell.length_a   1.000
_cell.length_b   1.000
_cell.length_c   1.000
_cell.angle_alpha   90.00
_cell.angle_beta   90.00
_cell.angle_gamma   90.00
#
_symmetry.space_group_name_H-M   'P 1'
#
loop_
_entity.id
_entity.type
_entity.pdbx_description
1 polymer ?
#
loop_
_entity_poly.entity_id
_entity_poly.type
_entity_poly.pdbx_seq_one_letter_code
_entity_poly.pdbx_strand_id
1 'polypeptide(L)' 'MTGVYVRMKRDGCWDAIEFTDLTDDELEQFATDHPEQGWRWATFLAKWIRDNVEKPATSEPGG' A
#
# COMPACT_ATOMS: atom_id res chain seq x y z
N MET A 1 -5.77 6.77 7.08
CA MET A 1 -4.51 7.16 7.72
C MET A 1 -3.83 5.91 8.23
N THR A 2 -2.82 5.44 7.49
CA THR A 2 -2.01 4.24 7.80
C THR A 2 -0.83 4.58 8.71
N GLY A 3 -0.45 5.88 8.80
CA GLY A 3 0.64 6.36 9.65
C GLY A 3 2.04 6.07 9.09
N VAL A 4 2.12 5.68 7.82
CA VAL A 4 3.36 5.26 7.17
C VAL A 4 3.74 6.29 6.12
N TYR A 5 4.94 6.86 6.27
CA TYR A 5 5.46 7.90 5.42
C TYR A 5 6.69 7.42 4.65
N VAL A 6 6.76 7.74 3.36
CA VAL A 6 7.94 7.57 2.53
C VAL A 6 8.52 8.93 2.17
N ARG A 7 9.85 8.99 2.04
CA ARG A 7 10.53 10.18 1.53
C ARG A 7 10.62 10.09 0.03
N MET A 8 10.03 11.06 -0.67
CA MET A 8 10.15 11.18 -2.11
C MET A 8 10.41 12.61 -2.53
N LYS A 9 10.88 12.75 -3.77
CA LYS A 9 11.27 14.04 -4.33
C LYS A 9 10.15 14.56 -5.25
N ARG A 10 9.45 15.61 -4.84
CA ARG A 10 8.47 16.35 -5.66
C ARG A 10 9.04 17.72 -6.00
N ASP A 11 8.99 18.09 -7.28
CA ASP A 11 9.42 19.41 -7.76
C ASP A 11 10.82 19.85 -7.30
N GLY A 12 11.72 18.88 -7.08
CA GLY A 12 13.08 19.15 -6.62
C GLY A 12 13.28 19.09 -5.10
N CYS A 13 12.21 19.04 -4.31
CA CYS A 13 12.22 19.03 -2.84
C CYS A 13 11.93 17.62 -2.28
N TRP A 14 12.58 17.26 -1.18
CA TRP A 14 12.30 16.00 -0.47
C TRP A 14 11.17 16.21 0.53
N ASP A 15 10.06 15.53 0.31
CA ASP A 15 8.89 15.56 1.18
C ASP A 15 8.61 14.17 1.78
N ALA A 16 8.03 14.17 2.98
CA ALA A 16 7.50 12.98 3.61
C ALA A 16 6.01 12.86 3.25
N ILE A 17 5.67 11.87 2.44
CA ILE A 17 4.32 11.68 1.91
C ILE A 17 3.77 10.39 2.50
N GLU A 18 2.51 10.41 2.91
CA GLU A 18 1.85 9.19 3.38
C GLU A 18 1.77 8.17 2.23
N PHE A 19 2.08 6.91 2.51
CA PHE A 19 2.16 5.87 1.47
C PHE A 19 0.84 5.70 0.69
N THR A 20 -0.29 6.02 1.32
CA THR A 20 -1.62 5.99 0.68
C THR A 20 -1.89 7.17 -0.25
N ASP A 21 -1.10 8.23 -0.16
CA ASP A 21 -1.27 9.47 -0.91
C ASP A 21 -0.30 9.56 -2.10
N LEU A 22 0.41 8.45 -2.37
CA LEU A 22 1.28 8.31 -3.54
C LEU A 22 0.43 8.06 -4.79
N THR A 23 0.86 8.63 -5.91
CA THR A 23 0.31 8.26 -7.21
C THR A 23 0.85 6.90 -7.68
N ASP A 24 0.20 6.31 -8.68
CA ASP A 24 0.66 5.05 -9.27
C ASP A 24 2.10 5.19 -9.83
N ASP A 25 2.40 6.30 -10.52
CA ASP A 25 3.75 6.59 -11.05
C ASP A 25 4.79 6.68 -9.92
N GLU A 26 4.43 7.28 -8.79
CA GLU A 26 5.30 7.41 -7.63
C GLU A 26 5.52 6.07 -6.92
N LEU A 27 4.51 5.21 -6.89
CA LEU A 27 4.63 3.84 -6.39
C LEU A 27 5.55 3.01 -7.27
N GLU A 28 5.45 3.14 -8.60
CA GLU A 28 6.35 2.48 -9.55
C GLU A 28 7.80 2.98 -9.39
N GLN A 29 7.99 4.30 -9.27
CA GLN A 29 9.30 4.88 -9.02
C GLN A 29 9.88 4.38 -7.69
N PHE A 30 9.09 4.36 -6.62
CA PHE A 30 9.49 3.84 -5.31
C PHE A 30 9.88 2.35 -5.39
N ALA A 31 9.10 1.53 -6.10
CA ALA A 31 9.40 0.12 -6.30
C ALA A 31 10.67 -0.09 -7.16
N THR A 32 10.94 0.81 -8.09
CA THR A 32 12.14 0.76 -8.95
C THR A 32 13.40 1.15 -8.18
N ASP A 33 13.35 2.23 -7.39
CA ASP A 33 14.50 2.72 -6.61
C ASP A 33 14.77 1.86 -5.37
N HIS A 34 13.74 1.24 -4.83
CA HIS A 34 13.80 0.41 -3.62
C HIS A 34 13.09 -0.93 -3.81
N PRO A 35 13.59 -1.83 -4.68
CA PRO A 35 12.91 -3.08 -5.06
C PRO A 35 12.63 -4.00 -3.86
N GLU A 36 13.54 -4.07 -2.89
CA GLU A 36 13.32 -4.83 -1.67
C GLU A 36 12.18 -4.27 -0.81
N GLN A 37 12.05 -2.94 -0.74
CA GLN A 37 10.98 -2.29 0.02
C GLN A 37 9.65 -2.40 -0.73
N GLY A 38 9.66 -2.22 -2.06
CA GLY A 38 8.50 -2.44 -2.91
C GLY A 38 7.91 -3.84 -2.72
N TRP A 39 8.76 -4.88 -2.72
CA TRP A 39 8.29 -6.25 -2.49
C TRP A 39 7.73 -6.49 -1.07
N ARG A 40 8.33 -5.89 -0.05
CA ARG A 40 7.80 -5.93 1.33
C ARG A 40 6.42 -5.26 1.42
N TRP A 41 6.23 -4.13 0.76
CA TRP A 41 4.95 -3.42 0.70
C TRP A 41 3.88 -4.21 -0.03
N ALA A 42 4.21 -4.78 -1.19
CA ALA A 42 3.29 -5.65 -1.93
C ALA A 42 2.86 -6.86 -1.07
N THR A 43 3.80 -7.48 -0.37
CA THR A 43 3.52 -8.61 0.53
C THR A 43 2.65 -8.19 1.72
N PHE A 44 2.94 -7.04 2.34
CA PHE A 44 2.15 -6.49 3.43
C PHE A 44 0.71 -6.21 2.98
N LEU A 45 0.55 -5.55 1.85
CA LEU A 45 -0.77 -5.21 1.30
C LEU A 45 -1.57 -6.47 0.96
N ALA A 46 -0.94 -7.46 0.31
CA ALA A 46 -1.60 -8.73 0.01
C ALA A 46 -2.07 -9.47 1.28
N LYS A 47 -1.25 -9.48 2.35
CA LYS A 47 -1.65 -10.03 3.65
C LYS A 47 -2.80 -9.24 4.26
N TRP A 48 -2.72 -7.92 4.24
CA TRP A 48 -3.77 -7.06 4.77
C TRP A 48 -5.10 -7.29 4.05
N ILE A 49 -5.09 -7.36 2.72
CA ILE A 49 -6.28 -7.65 1.92
C ILE A 49 -6.87 -9.01 2.31
N ARG A 50 -6.03 -10.06 2.38
CA ARG A 50 -6.48 -11.38 2.81
C ARG A 50 -7.16 -11.33 4.19
N ASP A 51 -6.54 -10.63 5.14
CA ASP A 51 -7.01 -10.61 6.54
C ASP A 51 -8.24 -9.71 6.76
N ASN A 52 -8.48 -8.72 5.88
CA ASN A 52 -9.51 -7.70 6.08
C ASN A 52 -10.65 -7.72 5.04
N VAL A 53 -10.43 -8.31 3.86
CA VAL A 53 -11.43 -8.39 2.78
C VAL A 53 -12.16 -9.73 2.79
N GLU A 54 -11.56 -10.81 3.30
CA GLU A 54 -12.28 -12.09 3.51
C GLU A 54 -13.04 -12.09 4.84
N LYS A 55 -14.17 -11.40 4.84
CA LYS A 55 -15.42 -11.96 5.40
C LYS A 55 -16.50 -11.83 4.33
N PRO A 56 -16.74 -12.84 3.48
CA PRO A 56 -18.07 -12.97 2.91
C PRO A 56 -19.05 -13.01 4.09
N ALA A 57 -19.99 -12.08 4.10
CA ALA A 57 -21.11 -12.11 5.03
C ALA A 57 -21.67 -13.53 5.00
N THR A 58 -21.75 -14.15 6.17
CA THR A 58 -22.38 -15.44 6.37
C THR A 58 -23.75 -15.40 5.68
N SER A 59 -23.88 -16.02 4.51
CA SER A 59 -25.19 -16.33 3.96
C SER A 59 -25.83 -17.30 4.93
N GLU A 60 -26.83 -16.84 5.66
CA GLU A 60 -27.62 -17.66 6.56
C GLU A 60 -28.15 -18.90 5.82
N PRO A 61 -28.19 -20.09 6.47
CA PRO A 61 -28.83 -21.25 5.87
C PRO A 61 -30.35 -21.03 5.90
N GLY A 62 -30.92 -20.64 4.76
CA GLY A 62 -32.36 -20.53 4.61
C GLY A 62 -33.00 -21.89 4.35
N GLY A 63 -33.83 -22.34 5.30
CA GLY A 63 -35.04 -23.15 5.05
C GLY A 63 -34.90 -24.66 5.08
#